data_AF-A0A087GU57-F1
#
_entry.id   AF-A0A087GU57-F1
#
_cell.length_a   1.000
_cell.length_b   1.000
_cell.length_c   1.000
_cell.angle_alpha   90.00
_cell.angle_beta   90.00
_cell.angle_gamma   90.00
#
_symmetry.space_group_name_H-M   'P 1'
#
loop_
_entity.id
_entity.type
_entity.pdbx_description
1 polymer ?
#
loop_
_entity_poly.entity_id
_entity_poly.type
_entity_poly.pdbx_seq_one_letter_code
_entity_poly.pdbx_strand_id
1 'polypeptide(L)'
;MQRVIDLLMRIKPIGESMETPLVIEAMEYVINEILVIYDQICHRFAGFVSDLEKSPSEVVMKIAAKALSQREKLVKYFEICRDFGVRVNESDIDKLLRDIPANITAVTAVLEASSRRRDLISF
;
A
#
# COMPACT_ATOMS: atom_id res chain seq x y z
N MET A 1 1.76 5.07 -10.53
CA MET A 1 1.35 5.46 -9.16
C MET A 1 2.10 4.68 -8.10
N GLN A 2 2.09 3.33 -8.09
CA GLN A 2 2.90 2.56 -7.11
C GLN A 2 4.38 2.99 -7.07
N ARG A 3 5.06 3.14 -8.22
CA ARG A 3 6.46 3.61 -8.26
C ARG A 3 6.66 5.02 -7.69
N VAL A 4 5.63 5.89 -7.74
CA VAL A 4 5.71 7.24 -7.17
C VAL A 4 5.73 7.15 -5.65
N ILE A 5 4.87 6.31 -5.07
CA ILE A 5 4.89 6.01 -3.64
C ILE A 5 6.26 5.43 -3.22
N ASP A 6 6.81 4.50 -4.01
CA ASP A 6 8.16 3.96 -3.74
C ASP A 6 9.25 5.04 -3.76
N LEU A 7 9.08 6.11 -4.54
CA LEU A 7 10.02 7.23 -4.58
C LEU A 7 9.82 8.18 -3.40
N LEU A 8 8.57 8.49 -3.05
CA LEU A 8 8.25 9.34 -1.90
C LEU A 8 8.72 8.70 -0.58
N MET A 9 8.55 7.38 -0.42
CA MET A 9 9.05 6.65 0.75
C MET A 9 10.59 6.68 0.90
N ARG A 10 11.35 7.09 -0.13
CA ARG A 10 12.81 7.29 0.01
C ARG A 10 13.14 8.58 0.74
N ILE A 11 12.20 9.52 0.78
CA ILE A 11 12.30 10.73 1.58
C ILE A 11 11.97 10.30 3.02
N LYS A 12 13.00 10.17 3.83
CA LYS A 12 12.89 9.78 5.23
C LYS A 12 13.80 10.66 6.07
N PRO A 13 13.42 10.97 7.31
CA PRO A 13 14.33 11.65 8.22
C PRO A 13 15.54 10.76 8.52
N ILE A 14 16.75 11.34 8.57
CA ILE A 14 17.99 10.62 8.85
C ILE A 14 18.70 11.28 10.03
N GLY A 15 18.63 10.63 11.19
CA GLY A 15 19.37 11.02 12.39
C GLY A 15 18.73 12.16 13.20
N GLU A 16 19.08 12.23 14.47
CA GLU A 16 18.53 13.18 15.46
C GLU A 16 18.76 14.65 15.06
N SER A 17 19.84 14.95 14.33
CA SER A 17 20.13 16.31 13.87
C SER A 17 19.11 16.86 12.86
N MET A 18 18.26 16.02 12.29
CA MET A 18 17.19 16.42 11.39
C MET A 18 15.87 16.71 12.10
N GLU A 19 15.76 16.50 13.42
CA GLU A 19 14.53 16.71 14.20
C GLU A 19 14.28 18.22 14.44
N THR A 20 14.13 18.94 13.34
CA THR A 20 13.84 20.38 13.33
C THR A 20 12.40 20.60 12.90
N PRO A 21 11.73 21.67 13.39
CA PRO A 21 10.34 21.95 13.01
C PRO A 21 10.11 21.98 11.49
N LEU A 22 11.07 22.51 10.72
CA LEU A 22 10.96 22.61 9.26
C LEU A 22 11.04 21.24 8.57
N VAL A 23 11.91 20.35 9.04
CA VAL A 23 12.00 18.98 8.50
C VAL A 23 10.73 18.20 8.85
N ILE A 24 10.23 18.35 10.08
CA ILE A 24 8.97 17.73 10.51
C ILE A 24 7.83 18.19 9.60
N GLU A 25 7.68 19.50 9.38
CA GLU A 25 6.65 20.05 8.49
C GLU A 25 6.80 19.52 7.05
N ALA A 26 8.01 19.50 6.51
CA ALA A 26 8.28 18.95 5.19
C ALA A 26 7.87 17.47 5.07
N MET A 27 8.13 16.68 6.12
CA MET A 27 7.72 15.28 6.17
C MET A 27 6.20 15.11 6.26
N GLU A 28 5.49 15.99 6.96
CA GLU A 28 4.02 16.00 6.99
C GLU A 28 3.43 16.18 5.58
N TYR A 29 3.99 17.08 4.77
CA TYR A 29 3.58 17.23 3.36
C TYR A 29 3.85 15.98 2.52
N VAL A 30 5.01 15.32 2.71
CA VAL A 30 5.34 14.06 2.01
C VAL A 30 4.34 12.97 2.37
N ILE A 31 3.99 12.83 3.65
CA ILE A 31 3.00 11.84 4.12
C ILE A 31 1.63 12.14 3.51
N ASN A 32 1.21 13.40 3.51
CA ASN A 32 -0.07 13.79 2.90
C ASN A 32 -0.11 13.44 1.41
N GLU A 33 0.96 13.71 0.66
CA GLU A 33 1.03 13.36 -0.77
C GLU A 33 0.99 11.84 -0.99
N ILE A 34 1.67 11.06 -0.14
CA ILE A 34 1.61 9.59 -0.18
C ILE A 34 0.16 9.11 0.02
N LEU A 35 -0.55 9.66 1.01
CA LEU A 35 -1.93 9.28 1.32
C LEU A 35 -2.87 9.58 0.15
N VAL A 36 -2.76 10.76 -0.47
CA VAL A 36 -3.54 11.15 -1.65
C VAL A 36 -3.31 10.18 -2.82
N ILE A 37 -2.06 9.84 -3.11
CA ILE A 37 -1.74 8.93 -4.21
C ILE A 37 -2.21 7.50 -3.88
N TYR A 38 -2.09 7.08 -2.62
CA TYR A 38 -2.50 5.74 -2.20
C TYR A 38 -4.02 5.57 -2.30
N ASP A 39 -4.79 6.56 -1.86
CA ASP A 39 -6.25 6.58 -2.00
C ASP A 39 -6.68 6.40 -3.47
N GLN A 40 -6.02 7.10 -4.40
CA GLN A 40 -6.26 6.92 -5.84
C GLN A 40 -5.91 5.51 -6.35
N ILE A 41 -4.85 4.89 -5.81
CA ILE A 41 -4.51 3.51 -6.14
C ILE A 41 -5.61 2.57 -5.64
N CYS A 42 -6.06 2.71 -4.39
CA CYS A 42 -7.11 1.87 -3.80
C CYS A 42 -8.42 1.95 -4.58
N HIS A 43 -8.86 3.13 -4.99
CA HIS A 43 -10.06 3.30 -5.82
C HIS A 43 -9.94 2.58 -7.17
N ARG A 44 -8.78 2.68 -7.84
CA ARG A 44 -8.53 1.95 -9.10
C ARG A 44 -8.43 0.45 -8.86
N PHE A 45 -7.91 0.05 -7.71
CA PHE A 45 -7.75 -1.35 -7.33
C PHE A 45 -9.11 -2.02 -7.08
N ALA A 46 -10.07 -1.32 -6.48
CA ALA A 46 -11.43 -1.84 -6.28
C ALA A 46 -12.12 -2.21 -7.62
N GLY A 47 -11.95 -1.37 -8.65
CA GLY A 47 -12.41 -1.70 -10.01
C GLY A 47 -11.70 -2.94 -10.57
N PHE A 48 -10.39 -3.04 -10.32
CA PHE A 48 -9.56 -4.16 -10.79
C PHE A 48 -9.91 -5.50 -10.12
N VAL A 49 -10.27 -5.51 -8.83
CA VAL A 49 -10.72 -6.71 -8.13
C VAL A 49 -12.01 -7.27 -8.74
N SER A 50 -12.93 -6.39 -9.16
CA SER A 50 -14.16 -6.79 -9.84
C SER A 50 -13.89 -7.48 -11.19
N ASP A 51 -12.79 -7.13 -11.85
CA ASP A 51 -12.34 -7.77 -13.10
C ASP A 51 -11.55 -9.06 -12.83
N LEU A 52 -10.78 -9.12 -11.73
CA LEU A 52 -10.06 -10.31 -11.28
C LEU A 52 -11.01 -11.47 -10.97
N GLU A 53 -12.16 -11.21 -10.36
CA GLU A 53 -13.18 -12.23 -10.07
C GLU A 53 -13.77 -12.85 -11.35
N LYS A 54 -13.87 -12.06 -12.43
CA LYS A 54 -14.44 -12.49 -13.70
C LYS A 54 -13.43 -13.22 -14.58
N SER A 55 -12.18 -12.76 -14.59
CA SER A 55 -11.12 -13.33 -15.43
C SER A 55 -9.75 -13.27 -14.74
N PRO A 56 -9.44 -14.21 -13.85
CA PRO A 56 -8.16 -14.24 -13.15
C PRO A 56 -7.03 -14.58 -14.12
N SER A 57 -6.22 -13.57 -14.43
CA SER A 57 -4.98 -13.70 -15.22
C SER A 57 -3.76 -13.57 -14.32
N GLU A 58 -2.67 -14.24 -14.69
CA GLU A 58 -1.39 -14.19 -13.98
C GLU A 58 -0.87 -12.74 -13.80
N VAL A 59 -1.10 -11.89 -14.81
CA VAL A 59 -0.72 -10.47 -14.76
C VAL A 59 -1.49 -9.73 -13.67
N VAL A 60 -2.78 -10.02 -13.54
CA VAL A 60 -3.68 -9.40 -12.56
C VAL A 60 -3.29 -9.81 -11.15
N MET A 61 -2.99 -11.09 -10.96
CA MET A 61 -2.49 -11.62 -9.70
C MET A 61 -1.13 -11.02 -9.28
N LYS A 62 -0.20 -10.81 -10.23
CA LYS A 62 1.09 -10.16 -9.97
C LYS A 62 0.94 -8.69 -9.56
N ILE A 63 0.05 -7.94 -10.21
CA ILE A 63 -0.25 -6.55 -9.86
C ILE A 63 -0.80 -6.47 -8.43
N ALA A 64 -1.67 -7.42 -8.07
CA ALA A 64 -2.25 -7.51 -6.75
C ALA A 64 -1.22 -7.84 -5.66
N ALA A 65 -0.38 -8.86 -5.87
CA ALA A 65 0.70 -9.20 -4.96
C ALA A 65 1.68 -8.02 -4.74
N LYS A 66 1.94 -7.23 -5.78
CA LYS A 66 2.80 -6.04 -5.67
C LYS A 66 2.15 -4.93 -4.84
N ALA A 67 0.83 -4.71 -4.99
CA ALA A 67 0.08 -3.76 -4.17
C ALA A 67 0.13 -4.14 -2.68
N LEU A 68 0.00 -5.44 -2.37
CA LEU A 68 0.13 -6.00 -1.02
C LEU A 68 1.50 -5.72 -0.41
N SER A 69 2.58 -6.04 -1.15
CA SER A 69 3.94 -5.81 -0.66
C SER A 69 4.25 -4.33 -0.44
N GLN A 70 3.71 -3.45 -1.29
CA GLN A 70 3.91 -2.01 -1.13
C GLN A 70 3.22 -1.47 0.13
N ARG A 71 2.06 -2.01 0.52
CA ARG A 71 1.40 -1.66 1.78
C ARG A 71 2.30 -1.89 2.98
N GLU A 72 2.89 -3.07 3.10
CA GLU A 72 3.70 -3.43 4.28
C GLU A 72 4.87 -2.46 4.46
N LYS A 73 5.43 -1.98 3.34
CA LYS A 73 6.47 -0.94 3.34
C LYS A 73 5.93 0.41 3.78
N LEU A 74 4.71 0.76 3.35
CA LEU A 74 4.04 2.00 3.72
C LEU A 74 3.77 2.10 5.22
N VAL A 75 3.28 1.00 5.82
CA VAL A 75 3.02 0.94 7.27
C VAL A 75 4.30 1.18 8.05
N LYS A 76 5.37 0.45 7.71
CA LYS A 76 6.69 0.64 8.34
C LYS A 76 7.24 2.05 8.15
N TYR A 77 7.02 2.64 6.99
CA TYR A 77 7.43 4.00 6.71
C TYR A 77 6.71 5.02 7.62
N PHE A 78 5.39 4.88 7.81
CA PHE A 78 4.64 5.75 8.72
C PHE A 78 5.02 5.56 10.18
N GLU A 79 5.33 4.33 10.61
CA GLU A 79 5.89 4.07 11.94
C GLU A 79 7.21 4.83 12.15
N ILE A 80 8.14 4.74 11.20
CA ILE A 80 9.42 5.47 11.25
C ILE A 80 9.19 7.00 11.35
N CYS A 81 8.25 7.54 10.57
CA CYS A 81 7.99 8.98 10.58
C CYS A 81 7.34 9.42 11.90
N ARG A 82 6.42 8.62 12.44
CA ARG A 82 5.78 8.90 13.74
C ARG A 82 6.80 8.86 14.88
N ASP A 83 7.69 7.88 14.88
CA ASP A 83 8.76 7.76 15.88
C ASP A 83 9.75 8.94 15.81
N PHE A 84 9.86 9.59 14.64
CA PHE A 84 10.62 10.82 14.43
C PHE A 84 9.87 12.10 14.84
N GLY A 85 8.64 12.00 15.33
CA GLY A 85 7.82 13.16 15.75
C GLY A 85 7.00 13.80 14.63
N VAL A 86 6.95 13.20 13.44
CA VAL A 86 6.07 13.66 12.36
C VAL A 86 4.62 13.35 12.72
N ARG A 87 3.73 14.34 12.63
CA ARG A 87 2.31 14.13 12.91
C ARG A 87 1.69 13.32 11.79
N VAL A 88 1.43 12.06 12.08
CA VAL A 88 0.63 11.20 11.20
C VAL A 88 -0.74 11.08 11.81
N ASN A 89 -1.76 11.55 11.10
CA ASN A 89 -3.13 11.44 11.57
C ASN A 89 -3.53 9.96 11.65
N GLU A 90 -3.83 9.48 12.87
CA GLU A 90 -4.23 8.09 13.11
C GLU A 90 -5.46 7.71 12.28
N SER A 91 -6.39 8.64 12.02
CA SER A 91 -7.57 8.33 11.19
C SER A 91 -7.20 8.03 9.75
N ASP A 92 -6.13 8.63 9.22
CA ASP A 92 -5.67 8.42 7.85
C ASP A 92 -4.91 7.10 7.72
N ILE A 93 -4.13 6.72 8.75
CA ILE A 93 -3.56 5.38 8.87
C ILE A 93 -4.68 4.34 8.99
N ASP A 94 -5.67 4.58 9.83
CA ASP A 94 -6.81 3.68 10.03
C ASP A 94 -7.62 3.50 8.76
N LYS A 95 -7.86 4.57 8.00
CA LYS A 95 -8.55 4.53 6.71
C LYS A 95 -7.75 3.71 5.70
N LEU A 96 -6.44 3.96 5.65
CA LEU A 96 -5.51 3.13 4.88
C LEU A 96 -5.61 1.66 5.30
N LEU A 97 -5.58 1.36 6.60
CA LEU A 97 -5.70 0.00 7.12
C LEU A 97 -7.09 -0.63 6.96
N ARG A 98 -8.17 0.14 6.74
CA ARG A 98 -9.56 -0.34 6.57
C ARG A 98 -9.97 -0.57 5.11
N ASP A 99 -9.55 0.28 4.18
CA ASP A 99 -9.86 0.11 2.75
C ASP A 99 -9.06 -1.05 2.12
N ILE A 100 -8.07 -1.53 2.86
CA ILE A 100 -7.17 -2.60 2.48
C ILE A 100 -7.77 -4.02 2.70
N PRO A 101 -8.27 -4.42 3.89
CA PRO A 101 -8.78 -5.76 4.16
C PRO A 101 -9.78 -6.28 3.14
N ALA A 102 -10.70 -5.43 2.66
CA ALA A 102 -11.70 -5.82 1.66
C ALA A 102 -11.05 -6.24 0.33
N ASN A 103 -10.01 -5.51 -0.12
CA ASN A 103 -9.27 -5.83 -1.34
C ASN A 103 -8.28 -6.99 -1.15
N ILE A 104 -7.62 -7.09 0.01
CA ILE A 104 -6.67 -8.17 0.30
C ILE A 104 -7.38 -9.50 0.40
N THR A 105 -8.45 -9.61 1.19
CA THR A 105 -9.14 -10.88 1.39
C THR A 105 -9.71 -11.40 0.07
N ALA A 106 -10.28 -10.52 -0.76
CA ALA A 106 -10.75 -10.87 -2.11
C ALA A 106 -9.61 -11.38 -3.01
N VAL A 107 -8.49 -10.64 -3.08
CA VAL A 107 -7.31 -11.04 -3.89
C VAL A 107 -6.68 -12.34 -3.39
N THR A 108 -6.55 -12.53 -2.08
CA THR A 108 -5.91 -13.70 -1.48
C THR A 108 -6.77 -14.95 -1.70
N ALA A 109 -8.09 -14.82 -1.56
CA ALA A 109 -9.02 -15.89 -1.89
C ALA A 109 -8.95 -16.30 -3.37
N VAL A 110 -8.82 -15.33 -4.30
CA VAL A 110 -8.66 -15.63 -5.73
C VAL A 110 -7.30 -16.28 -6.04
N LEU A 111 -6.23 -15.84 -5.39
CA LEU A 111 -4.89 -16.44 -5.50
C LEU A 111 -4.89 -17.90 -5.04
N GLU A 112 -5.47 -18.17 -3.86
CA GLU A 112 -5.58 -19.53 -3.32
C GLU A 112 -6.44 -20.43 -4.21
N ALA A 113 -7.59 -19.94 -4.70
CA ALA A 113 -8.46 -20.68 -5.61
C ALA A 113 -7.76 -21.01 -6.95
N SER A 114 -6.91 -20.10 -7.44
CA SER A 114 -6.16 -20.27 -8.68
C SER A 114 -4.95 -21.21 -8.54
N SER A 115 -4.28 -21.25 -7.38
CA SER A 115 -3.27 -22.27 -7.09
C SER A 115 -3.89 -23.67 -7.02
N ARG A 116 -5.01 -23.84 -6.30
CA ARG A 116 -5.71 -25.14 -6.22
C ARG A 116 -6.17 -25.67 -7.59
N ARG A 117 -6.59 -24.79 -8.51
CA ARG A 117 -6.93 -25.19 -9.89
C ARG A 117 -5.74 -25.65 -10.70
N ARG A 118 -4.57 -25.04 -10.53
CA ARG A 118 -3.35 -25.46 -11.24
C ARG A 118 -2.90 -26.86 -10.80
N ASP A 119 -3.03 -27.17 -9.52
CA ASP A 119 -2.68 -28.48 -8.96
C ASP A 119 -3.63 -29.61 -9.43
N LEU A 120 -4.87 -29.26 -9.83
CA LEU A 120 -5.87 -30.20 -10.36
C LEU A 120 -5.73 -30.49 -11.86
N ILE A 121 -5.02 -29.64 -12.62
CA ILE A 121 -4.85 -29.76 -14.08
C ILE A 121 -3.48 -30.36 -14.44
N SER A 122 -2.60 -30.58 -13.45
CA SER A 122 -1.27 -31.17 -13.64
C SER A 122 -1.22 -32.70 -13.60
N PHE A 123 -2.30 -33.39 -13.97
CA PHE A 123 -2.35 -34.87 -14.15
C PHE A 123 -2.78 -35.24 -15.57
#